data_AF-A0A9P1C8U6-F1
#
_entry.id   AF-A0A9P1C8U6-F1
#
_cell.length_a   1.000
_cell.length_b   1.000
_cell.length_c   1.000
_cell.angle_alpha   90.00
_cell.angle_beta   90.00
_cell.angle_gamma   90.00
#
_symmetry.space_group_name_H-M   'P 1'
#
loop_
_entity.id
_entity.type
_entity.pdbx_description
1 polymer ?
#
loop_
_entity_poly.entity_id
_entity_poly.type
_entity_poly.pdbx_seq_one_letter_code
_entity_poly.pdbx_strand_id
1 'polypeptide(L)'
;MVQDLDCLGLPRREREAVRYAGSLYKEKFGKDPTEDPNLFLNLSDNPKTFLSWSATSGRLPTFRTNSTRFYNFQREQWMTSRDRLSALGLPVTPSTALAMGVPTLPVQDDARASSICGNSFHFSSATVAQMVAMSCYRIKTI
;
A
#
# COMPACT_ATOMS: atom_id res chain seq x y z
N MET A 1 17.72 9.85 13.26
CA MET A 1 18.60 10.14 12.10
C MET A 1 18.14 9.22 10.98
N VAL A 2 17.71 9.75 9.83
CA VAL A 2 17.33 8.89 8.69
C VAL A 2 18.65 8.34 8.12
N GLN A 3 18.86 7.03 8.23
CA GLN A 3 20.12 6.37 7.81
C GLN A 3 20.31 6.49 6.29
N ASP A 4 21.51 6.14 5.81
CA ASP A 4 22.00 6.32 4.44
C ASP A 4 21.03 5.85 3.35
N LEU A 5 20.11 6.71 2.94
CA LEU A 5 19.16 6.52 1.82
C LEU A 5 19.86 6.20 0.48
N ASP A 6 21.18 6.35 0.42
CA ASP A 6 22.02 6.01 -0.72
C ASP A 6 22.16 4.50 -0.92
N CYS A 7 22.13 3.68 0.14
CA CYS A 7 22.23 2.22 0.02
C CYS A 7 20.95 1.58 -0.54
N LEU A 8 19.82 2.29 -0.48
CA LEU A 8 18.51 1.82 -0.94
C LEU A 8 18.31 1.96 -2.46
N GLY A 9 19.28 2.50 -3.19
CA GLY A 9 19.18 2.67 -4.65
C GLY A 9 18.08 3.66 -5.07
N LEU A 10 17.65 4.55 -4.17
CA LEU A 10 16.58 5.50 -4.42
C LEU A 10 17.04 6.60 -5.40
N PRO A 11 16.23 6.94 -6.41
CA PRO A 11 16.44 8.13 -7.21
C PRO A 11 16.56 9.37 -6.33
N ARG A 12 17.39 10.34 -6.74
CA ARG A 12 17.62 11.59 -5.98
C ARG A 12 16.32 12.26 -5.51
N ARG A 13 15.31 12.32 -6.38
CA ARG A 13 13.99 12.89 -6.06
C ARG A 13 13.30 12.19 -4.89
N GLU A 14 13.31 10.86 -4.86
CA GLU A 14 12.65 10.09 -3.80
C GLU A 14 13.37 10.29 -2.46
N ARG A 15 14.70 10.37 -2.46
CA ARG A 15 15.50 10.67 -1.25
C ARG A 15 15.20 12.05 -0.69
N GLU A 16 15.13 13.06 -1.56
CA GLU A 16 14.73 14.41 -1.18
C GLU A 16 13.31 14.43 -0.60
N ALA A 17 12.39 13.63 -1.16
CA ALA A 17 11.04 13.50 -0.67
C ALA A 17 10.97 12.87 0.73
N VAL A 18 11.71 11.78 0.98
CA VAL A 18 11.78 11.16 2.31
C VAL A 18 12.36 12.12 3.33
N ARG A 19 13.46 12.82 3.01
CA ARG A 19 14.08 13.79 3.93
C ARG A 19 13.12 14.92 4.28
N TYR A 20 12.46 15.49 3.27
CA TYR A 20 11.50 16.58 3.46
C TYR A 20 10.27 16.14 4.28
N ALA A 21 9.69 14.98 3.96
CA ALA A 21 8.56 14.45 4.72
C ALA A 21 8.97 14.10 6.16
N GLY A 22 10.18 13.56 6.37
CA GLY A 22 10.71 13.26 7.70
C GLY A 22 10.89 14.52 8.56
N SER A 23 11.44 15.61 7.99
CA SER A 23 11.55 16.89 8.71
C SER A 23 10.17 17.47 9.02
N LEU A 24 9.23 17.41 8.07
CA LEU A 24 7.88 17.91 8.26
C LEU A 24 7.12 17.13 9.33
N TYR A 25 7.32 15.80 9.41
CA TYR A 25 6.73 14.98 10.47
C TYR A 25 7.25 15.38 11.85
N LYS A 26 8.57 15.56 11.99
CA LYS A 26 9.19 16.03 13.23
C LYS A 26 8.67 17.40 13.65
N GLU A 27 8.56 18.34 12.71
CA GLU A 27 8.04 19.69 12.95
C GLU A 27 6.57 19.65 13.40
N LYS A 28 5.74 18.85 12.72
CA LYS A 28 4.29 18.84 12.95
C LYS A 28 3.86 18.03 14.18
N PHE A 29 4.54 16.94 14.48
CA PHE A 29 4.14 15.99 15.53
C PHE A 29 5.12 15.89 16.69
N GLY A 30 6.30 16.50 16.60
CA GLY A 30 7.31 16.48 17.67
C GLY A 30 7.90 15.09 17.95
N LYS A 31 7.74 14.12 17.05
CA LYS A 31 8.19 12.73 17.18
C LYS A 31 9.13 12.34 16.06
N ASP A 32 10.02 11.37 16.30
CA ASP A 32 10.84 10.82 15.22
C ASP A 32 9.98 9.93 14.30
N PRO A 33 9.92 10.17 12.97
CA PRO A 33 9.20 9.29 12.06
C PRO A 33 9.63 7.82 12.13
N THR A 34 10.84 7.51 12.61
CA THR A 34 11.30 6.12 12.79
C THR A 34 10.60 5.40 13.95
N GLU A 35 9.96 6.13 14.87
CA GLU A 35 9.23 5.56 16.00
C GLU A 35 7.78 5.19 15.64
N ASP A 36 7.28 5.65 14.49
CA ASP A 36 5.91 5.40 14.05
C ASP A 36 5.86 4.22 13.06
N PRO A 37 5.46 3.01 13.50
CA PRO A 37 5.39 1.83 12.63
C PRO A 37 4.35 1.98 11.52
N ASN A 38 3.33 2.82 11.71
CA ASN A 38 2.21 3.00 10.79
C ASN A 38 2.41 4.18 9.84
N LEU A 39 3.59 4.82 9.87
CA LEU A 39 3.91 5.94 9.01
C LEU A 39 4.35 5.46 7.62
N PHE A 40 3.44 5.59 6.65
CA PHE A 40 3.72 5.36 5.25
C PHE A 40 3.68 6.67 4.44
N LEU A 41 4.65 6.82 3.54
CA LEU A 41 4.77 7.95 2.61
C LEU A 41 4.60 7.47 1.17
N ASN A 42 3.75 8.12 0.38
CA ASN A 42 3.67 7.88 -1.05
C ASN A 42 4.80 8.64 -1.78
N LEU A 43 5.78 7.92 -2.31
CA LEU A 43 6.94 8.51 -3.01
C LEU A 43 6.64 8.95 -4.43
N SER A 44 5.50 8.54 -5.00
CA SER A 44 5.10 8.95 -6.34
C SER A 44 4.67 10.42 -6.39
N ASP A 45 4.27 10.99 -5.25
CA ASP A 45 3.89 12.39 -5.17
C ASP A 45 5.09 13.33 -5.13
N ASN A 46 4.84 14.62 -5.31
CA ASN A 46 5.80 15.67 -5.01
C ASN A 46 5.41 16.30 -3.67
N PRO A 47 6.15 16.05 -2.57
CA PRO A 47 5.73 16.43 -1.24
C PRO A 47 5.70 17.95 -1.03
N LYS A 48 6.35 18.74 -1.90
CA LYS A 48 6.27 20.21 -1.87
C LYS A 48 4.93 20.75 -2.39
N THR A 49 4.24 19.99 -3.25
CA THR A 49 2.95 20.40 -3.84
C THR A 49 1.78 19.61 -3.26
N PHE A 50 1.96 18.31 -3.05
CA PHE A 50 0.94 17.41 -2.54
C PHE A 50 1.61 16.24 -1.81
N LEU A 51 1.24 16.05 -0.55
CA LEU A 51 1.85 15.03 0.31
C LEU A 51 0.78 14.02 0.74
N SER A 52 0.83 12.82 0.16
CA SER A 52 -0.01 11.70 0.55
C SER A 52 0.77 10.78 1.49
N TRP A 53 0.35 10.75 2.75
CA TRP A 53 1.02 10.01 3.81
C TRP A 53 0.04 9.62 4.92
N SER A 54 0.43 8.65 5.74
CA SER A 54 -0.37 8.14 6.85
C SER A 54 -0.30 9.00 8.11
N ALA A 55 0.60 9.99 8.17
CA ALA A 55 0.87 10.76 9.38
C ALA A 55 -0.37 11.45 9.99
N THR A 56 -1.31 11.90 9.16
CA THR A 56 -2.49 12.64 9.62
C THR A 56 -3.67 11.73 9.98
N SER A 57 -3.83 10.62 9.27
CA SER A 57 -5.03 9.77 9.37
C SER A 57 -4.78 8.43 10.07
N GLY A 58 -3.52 8.02 10.22
CA GLY A 58 -3.12 6.67 10.64
C GLY A 58 -3.48 5.59 9.62
N ARG A 59 -3.93 5.95 8.42
CA ARG A 59 -4.37 5.03 7.37
C ARG A 59 -3.37 5.00 6.23
N LEU A 60 -3.25 3.85 5.57
CA LEU A 60 -2.44 3.74 4.35
C LEU A 60 -2.95 4.72 3.29
N PRO A 61 -2.06 5.41 2.55
CA PRO A 61 -2.50 6.28 1.49
C PRO A 61 -3.10 5.44 0.35
N THR A 62 -4.09 6.01 -0.34
CA THR A 62 -4.84 5.35 -1.41
C THR A 62 -3.93 4.80 -2.50
N PHE A 63 -4.09 3.51 -2.83
CA PHE A 63 -3.36 2.87 -3.94
C PHE A 63 -3.90 3.38 -5.27
N ARG A 64 -3.11 4.20 -5.96
CA ARG A 64 -3.40 4.72 -7.30
C ARG A 64 -2.66 3.90 -8.35
N THR A 65 -3.19 3.85 -9.56
CA THR A 65 -2.60 3.11 -10.69
C THR A 65 -1.16 3.51 -10.98
N ASN A 66 -0.82 4.79 -10.82
CA ASN A 66 0.54 5.31 -11.04
C ASN A 66 1.39 5.36 -9.75
N SER A 67 0.88 4.86 -8.63
CA SER A 67 1.58 4.90 -7.35
C SER A 67 2.47 3.67 -7.19
N THR A 68 3.75 3.87 -7.43
CA THR A 68 4.73 2.79 -7.53
C THR A 68 5.37 2.44 -6.20
N ARG A 69 5.53 3.40 -5.27
CA ARG A 69 6.33 3.18 -4.05
C ARG A 69 5.71 3.85 -2.82
N PHE A 70 5.46 3.05 -1.79
CA PHE A 70 5.09 3.51 -0.45
C PHE A 70 6.25 3.19 0.48
N TYR A 71 6.79 4.19 1.16
CA TYR A 71 7.94 4.06 2.03
C TYR A 71 7.53 4.08 3.50
N ASN A 72 8.09 3.17 4.30
CA ASN A 72 7.93 3.15 5.74
C ASN A 72 9.22 3.63 6.42
N PHE A 73 9.11 4.62 7.32
CA PHE A 73 10.28 5.23 7.96
C PHE A 73 10.94 4.33 9.00
N GLN A 74 10.16 3.54 9.75
CA GLN A 74 10.70 2.64 10.77
C GLN A 74 11.44 1.46 10.15
N ARG A 75 10.86 0.85 9.11
CA ARG A 75 11.42 -0.33 8.44
C ARG A 75 12.51 0.00 7.44
N GLU A 76 12.63 1.28 7.06
CA GLU A 76 13.50 1.75 5.97
C GLU A 76 13.32 0.96 4.66
N GLN A 77 12.08 0.54 4.40
CA GLN A 77 11.72 -0.32 3.29
C GLN A 77 10.46 0.20 2.60
N TRP A 78 10.34 -0.13 1.32
CA TRP A 78 9.09 0.09 0.59
C TRP A 78 8.15 -1.09 0.76
N MET A 79 6.86 -0.77 0.70
CA MET A 79 5.80 -1.74 0.78
C MET A 79 5.82 -2.66 -0.44
N THR A 80 5.91 -3.97 -0.19
CA THR A 80 5.95 -5.00 -1.23
C THR A 80 4.58 -5.16 -1.89
N SER A 81 4.54 -5.84 -3.04
CA SER A 81 3.26 -6.21 -3.67
C SER A 81 2.40 -7.08 -2.73
N ARG A 82 3.04 -7.98 -1.97
CA ARG A 82 2.36 -8.82 -0.97
C ARG A 82 1.72 -7.98 0.14
N ASP A 83 2.42 -6.97 0.65
CA ASP A 83 1.87 -6.06 1.68
C ASP A 83 0.66 -5.28 1.15
N ARG A 84 0.68 -4.85 -0.12
CA ARG A 84 -0.45 -4.16 -0.78
C ARG A 84 -1.67 -5.06 -0.89
N LEU A 85 -1.49 -6.28 -1.37
CA LEU A 85 -2.57 -7.25 -1.48
C LEU A 85 -3.15 -7.58 -0.10
N SER A 86 -2.29 -7.72 0.92
CA SER A 86 -2.74 -7.91 2.31
C SER A 86 -3.57 -6.71 2.79
N ALA A 87 -3.16 -5.49 2.49
CA ALA A 87 -3.91 -4.27 2.84
C ALA A 87 -5.26 -4.16 2.09
N LEU A 88 -5.41 -4.81 0.93
CA LEU A 88 -6.67 -4.93 0.19
C LEU A 88 -7.55 -6.11 0.65
N GLY A 89 -7.14 -6.82 1.71
CA GLY A 89 -7.89 -7.95 2.25
C GLY A 89 -7.82 -9.22 1.42
N LEU A 90 -6.80 -9.37 0.56
CA LEU A 90 -6.58 -10.60 -0.19
C LEU A 90 -5.88 -11.66 0.68
N PRO A 91 -6.20 -12.95 0.49
CA PRO A 91 -5.67 -14.05 1.29
C PRO A 91 -4.21 -14.39 0.92
N VAL A 92 -3.28 -13.48 1.19
CA VAL A 92 -1.84 -13.63 0.87
C VAL A 92 -1.03 -14.24 2.03
N THR A 93 -1.63 -14.36 3.21
CA THR A 93 -1.05 -15.05 4.37
C THR A 93 -1.87 -16.31 4.68
N PRO A 94 -1.25 -17.37 5.21
CA PRO A 94 -1.98 -18.58 5.60
C PRO A 94 -3.07 -18.32 6.65
N SER A 95 -2.85 -17.39 7.57
CA SER A 95 -3.84 -17.02 8.59
C SER A 95 -5.07 -16.35 7.98
N THR A 96 -4.87 -15.39 7.05
CA THR A 96 -5.97 -14.74 6.33
C THR A 96 -6.70 -15.74 5.42
N ALA A 97 -5.97 -16.61 4.72
CA ALA A 97 -6.53 -17.66 3.88
C ALA A 97 -7.39 -18.65 4.68
N LEU A 98 -6.87 -19.12 5.82
CA LEU A 98 -7.60 -19.99 6.75
C LEU A 98 -8.87 -19.32 7.26
N ALA A 99 -8.79 -18.06 7.70
CA ALA A 99 -9.95 -17.33 8.20
C ALA A 99 -11.03 -17.12 7.12
N MET A 100 -10.62 -17.02 5.86
CA MET A 100 -11.52 -16.89 4.71
C MET A 100 -12.01 -18.24 4.16
N GLY A 101 -11.47 -19.37 4.62
CA GLY A 101 -11.81 -20.70 4.10
C GLY A 101 -11.36 -20.93 2.65
N VAL A 102 -10.34 -20.23 2.18
CA VAL A 102 -9.82 -20.29 0.80
C VAL A 102 -8.32 -20.59 0.80
N PRO A 103 -7.76 -21.15 -0.29
CA PRO A 103 -6.31 -21.32 -0.40
C PRO A 103 -5.58 -19.96 -0.44
N THR A 104 -4.35 -19.94 0.06
CA THR A 104 -3.48 -18.76 -0.01
C THR A 104 -3.20 -18.40 -1.47
N LEU A 105 -3.34 -17.11 -1.81
CA LEU A 105 -3.02 -16.60 -3.13
C LEU A 105 -1.50 -16.74 -3.38
N PRO A 106 -1.07 -17.47 -4.43
CA PRO A 106 0.35 -17.57 -4.76
C PRO A 106 0.83 -16.25 -5.39
N VAL A 107 1.34 -15.35 -4.55
CA VAL A 107 2.02 -14.13 -4.99
C VAL A 107 3.47 -14.49 -5.32
N GLN A 108 3.68 -15.24 -6.41
CA GLN A 108 5.02 -15.58 -6.90
C GLN A 108 5.55 -14.56 -7.91
N ASP A 109 4.65 -13.80 -8.55
CA ASP A 109 4.98 -12.78 -9.54
C ASP A 109 4.55 -11.39 -9.03
N ASP A 110 5.53 -10.64 -8.53
CA ASP A 110 5.34 -9.28 -8.01
C ASP A 110 4.85 -8.30 -9.08
N ALA A 111 5.17 -8.55 -10.36
CA ALA A 111 4.75 -7.69 -11.47
C ALA A 111 3.25 -7.85 -11.74
N ARG A 112 2.74 -9.09 -11.80
CA ARG A 112 1.28 -9.35 -11.90
C ARG A 112 0.51 -8.93 -10.66
N ALA A 113 1.09 -9.06 -9.47
CA ALA A 113 0.44 -8.65 -8.24
C ALA A 113 0.17 -7.14 -8.19
N SER A 114 1.07 -6.33 -8.74
CA SER A 114 0.94 -4.88 -8.78
C SER A 114 -0.24 -4.39 -9.64
N SER A 115 -0.59 -5.10 -10.73
CA SER A 115 -1.71 -4.73 -11.61
C SER A 115 -3.08 -4.99 -10.95
N ILE A 116 -3.17 -5.97 -10.06
CA ILE A 116 -4.36 -6.23 -9.24
C ILE A 116 -4.58 -5.11 -8.21
N CYS A 117 -3.50 -4.49 -7.71
CA CYS A 117 -3.54 -3.46 -6.67
C CYS A 117 -3.96 -2.06 -7.17
N GLY A 118 -4.17 -1.87 -8.48
CA GLY A 118 -4.17 -0.56 -9.14
C GLY A 118 -5.36 0.38 -8.88
N ASN A 119 -6.41 -0.04 -8.16
CA ASN A 119 -7.67 0.72 -8.05
C ASN A 119 -8.21 0.85 -6.62
N SER A 120 -7.38 0.70 -5.58
CA SER A 120 -7.85 0.69 -4.18
C SER A 120 -9.02 -0.27 -3.93
N PHE A 121 -9.03 -1.37 -4.70
CA PHE A 121 -10.13 -2.30 -4.73
C PHE A 121 -9.96 -3.35 -3.64
N HIS A 122 -10.75 -3.23 -2.59
CA HIS A 122 -10.77 -4.19 -1.49
C HIS A 122 -11.49 -5.48 -1.93
N PHE A 123 -11.04 -6.63 -1.46
CA PHE A 123 -11.62 -7.93 -1.82
C PHE A 123 -13.13 -8.00 -1.57
N SER A 124 -13.60 -7.46 -0.45
CA SER A 124 -15.04 -7.38 -0.13
C SER A 124 -15.83 -6.60 -1.17
N SER A 125 -15.28 -5.50 -1.69
CA SER A 125 -15.92 -4.70 -2.75
C SER A 125 -16.06 -5.52 -4.04
N ALA A 126 -15.07 -6.37 -4.33
CA ALA A 126 -15.12 -7.31 -5.46
C ALA A 126 -16.25 -8.31 -5.33
N THR A 127 -16.35 -8.93 -4.15
CA THR A 127 -17.35 -9.95 -3.87
C THR A 127 -18.75 -9.38 -4.01
N VAL A 128 -19.00 -8.18 -3.49
CA VAL A 128 -20.31 -7.51 -3.64
C VAL A 128 -20.62 -7.24 -5.11
N ALA A 129 -19.66 -6.69 -5.88
CA ALA A 129 -19.88 -6.43 -7.30
C ALA A 129 -20.17 -7.71 -8.10
N GLN A 130 -19.45 -8.80 -7.81
CA GLN A 130 -19.67 -10.12 -8.42
C GLN A 130 -21.02 -10.71 -8.03
N MET A 131 -21.42 -10.58 -6.76
CA MET A 131 -22.71 -11.06 -6.26
C MET A 131 -23.87 -10.33 -6.93
N VAL A 132 -23.78 -8.99 -7.06
CA VAL A 132 -24.75 -8.18 -7.79
C VAL A 132 -24.82 -8.64 -9.24
N ALA A 133 -23.68 -8.79 -9.92
CA ALA A 133 -23.65 -9.27 -11.30
C ALA A 133 -24.34 -10.64 -11.45
N MET A 134 -24.01 -11.61 -10.58
CA MET A 134 -24.62 -12.94 -10.56
C MET A 134 -26.13 -12.90 -10.29
N SER A 135 -26.60 -11.99 -9.43
CA SER A 135 -28.03 -11.83 -9.14
C SER A 135 -28.83 -11.28 -10.33
N CYS A 136 -28.17 -10.54 -11.22
CA CYS A 136 -28.78 -10.00 -12.44
C CYS A 136 -28.77 -11.00 -13.61
N TYR A 137 -27.99 -12.09 -13.53
CA TYR A 137 -27.96 -13.12 -14.56
C TYR A 137 -29.16 -14.07 -14.42
N ARG A 138 -30.10 -14.00 -15.36
CA ARG A 138 -31.17 -14.99 -15.51
C ARG A 138 -30.61 -16.21 -16.24
N ILE A 139 -30.33 -17.29 -15.51
CA ILE A 139 -29.95 -18.57 -16.10
C ILE A 139 -31.11 -19.03 -16.99
N LYS A 140 -30.92 -19.04 -18.31
CA LYS A 140 -31.82 -19.76 -19.22
C LYS A 140 -31.49 -21.24 -19.06
N THR A 141 -32.36 -21.96 -18.36
CA THR A 141 -32.35 -23.41 -18.33
C THR A 141 -32.56 -23.91 -19.76
N ILE A 142 -31.65 -24.76 -20.25
CA ILE A 142 -31.75 -25.45 -21.54
C ILE A 142 -32.84 -26.53 -21.43
#